data_AF-A0A6L9JB09-F1
#
_entry.id   AF-A0A6L9JB09-F1
#
_cell.length_a   1.000
_cell.length_b   1.000
_cell.length_c   1.000
_cell.angle_alpha   90.00
_cell.angle_beta   90.00
_cell.angle_gamma   90.00
#
_symmetry.space_group_name_H-M   'P 1'
#
loop_
_entity.id
_entity.type
_entity.pdbx_description
1 polymer ?
#
loop_
_entity_poly.entity_id
_entity_poly.type
_entity_poly.pdbx_seq_one_letter_code
_entity_poly.pdbx_strand_id
1 'polypeptide(L)'
;MMQTAPARSVFSEITDFLATNPSPQAIIAYRLPDELQVRAHELLDLNGEGALSEAEREEMLDFVRVDEMMSLLKAKMKLKLRKASE
;
A
#
# COMPACT_ATOMS: atom_id res chain seq x y z
N MET A 1 -3.54 -29.85 -4.86
CA MET A 1 -3.66 -28.42 -5.20
C MET A 1 -3.30 -27.65 -3.94
N MET A 2 -2.18 -26.94 -3.94
CA MET A 2 -1.75 -26.16 -2.78
C MET A 2 -2.67 -24.94 -2.67
N GLN A 3 -3.60 -24.97 -1.71
CA GLN A 3 -4.32 -23.79 -1.25
C GLN A 3 -3.31 -22.93 -0.49
N THR A 4 -2.60 -22.06 -1.19
CA THR A 4 -2.00 -20.87 -0.59
C THR A 4 -3.18 -19.97 -0.21
N ALA A 5 -3.38 -19.73 1.09
CA ALA A 5 -4.22 -18.63 1.55
C ALA A 5 -3.88 -17.36 0.74
N PRO A 6 -4.83 -16.48 0.42
CA PRO A 6 -4.49 -15.26 -0.31
C PRO A 6 -3.40 -14.55 0.49
N ALA A 7 -2.25 -14.31 -0.17
CA ALA A 7 -1.25 -13.41 0.35
C ALA A 7 -1.97 -12.13 0.78
N ARG A 8 -1.65 -11.61 1.96
CA ARG A 8 -2.31 -10.43 2.51
C ARG A 8 -2.35 -9.34 1.44
N SER A 9 -3.54 -8.91 1.02
CA SER A 9 -3.61 -7.89 -0.03
C SER A 9 -3.13 -6.54 0.51
N VAL A 10 -2.62 -5.69 -0.38
CA VAL A 10 -2.22 -4.33 -0.03
C VAL A 10 -3.37 -3.53 0.58
N PHE A 11 -4.61 -3.78 0.13
CA PHE A 11 -5.80 -3.19 0.74
C PHE A 11 -6.02 -3.68 2.17
N SER A 12 -5.93 -4.99 2.41
CA SER A 12 -6.11 -5.56 3.76
C SER A 12 -5.11 -4.94 4.74
N GLU A 13 -3.83 -4.87 4.36
CA GLU A 13 -2.78 -4.27 5.19
C GLU A 13 -3.10 -2.81 5.55
N ILE A 14 -3.47 -1.98 4.57
CA ILE A 14 -3.78 -0.57 4.84
C ILE A 14 -5.05 -0.42 5.66
N THR A 15 -6.09 -1.21 5.40
CA THR A 15 -7.33 -1.13 6.19
C THR A 15 -7.09 -1.55 7.63
N ASP A 16 -6.25 -2.57 7.85
CA ASP A 16 -5.87 -3.02 9.20
C ASP A 16 -5.09 -1.92 9.92
N PHE A 17 -4.11 -1.30 9.25
CA PHE A 17 -3.35 -0.18 9.79
C PHE A 17 -4.25 1.00 10.16
N LEU A 18 -5.19 1.39 9.29
CA LEU A 18 -6.11 2.50 9.58
C LEU A 18 -7.10 2.15 10.69
N ALA A 19 -7.50 0.89 10.81
CA ALA A 19 -8.38 0.43 11.87
C ALA A 19 -7.74 0.51 13.27
N THR A 20 -6.40 0.58 13.38
CA THR A 20 -5.73 0.82 14.67
C THR A 20 -5.82 2.28 15.13
N ASN A 21 -6.55 3.14 14.41
CA ASN A 21 -6.68 4.58 14.67
C ASN A 21 -5.31 5.27 14.83
N PRO A 22 -4.41 5.19 13.82
CA PRO A 22 -3.05 5.68 13.92
C PRO A 22 -3.01 7.21 14.06
N SER A 23 -1.99 7.71 14.76
CA SER A 23 -1.76 9.16 14.86
C SER A 23 -1.42 9.77 13.49
N PRO A 24 -1.64 11.09 13.29
CA PRO A 24 -1.21 11.75 12.06
C PRO A 24 0.28 11.52 11.74
N GLN A 25 1.13 11.50 12.76
CA GLN A 25 2.57 11.22 12.63
C GLN A 25 2.82 9.78 12.17
N ALA A 26 2.10 8.81 12.73
CA ALA A 26 2.21 7.40 12.33
C ALA A 26 1.77 7.21 10.86
N ILE A 27 0.67 7.86 10.44
CA ILE A 27 0.23 7.84 9.03
C ILE A 27 1.30 8.44 8.10
N ILE A 28 1.93 9.55 8.49
CA ILE A 28 3.00 10.19 7.70
C ILE A 28 4.22 9.28 7.59
N ALA A 29 4.60 8.60 8.68
CA ALA A 29 5.75 7.72 8.76
C ALA A 29 5.51 6.32 8.16
N TYR A 30 4.25 5.95 7.95
CA TYR A 30 3.86 4.61 7.50
C TYR A 30 4.60 4.18 6.22
N ARG A 31 5.07 2.94 6.23
CA ARG A 31 5.63 2.22 5.08
C ARG A 31 4.98 0.85 5.04
N LEU A 32 4.77 0.34 3.82
CA LEU A 32 4.28 -1.03 3.63
C LEU A 32 5.27 -2.04 4.27
N PRO A 33 4.79 -3.16 4.81
CA PRO A 33 5.64 -4.28 5.23
C PRO A 33 6.57 -4.76 4.11
N ASP A 34 7.73 -5.29 4.48
CA ASP A 34 8.75 -5.72 3.52
C ASP A 34 8.24 -6.78 2.54
N GLU A 35 7.38 -7.69 2.98
CA GLU A 35 6.75 -8.70 2.11
C GLU A 35 5.95 -8.08 0.96
N LEU A 36 5.24 -6.98 1.22
CA LEU A 36 4.46 -6.27 0.21
C LEU A 36 5.35 -5.38 -0.67
N GLN A 37 6.45 -4.85 -0.13
CA GLN A 37 7.45 -4.15 -0.93
C GLN A 37 8.13 -5.12 -1.92
N VAL A 38 8.52 -6.31 -1.46
CA VAL A 38 9.10 -7.36 -2.32
C VAL A 38 8.10 -7.77 -3.40
N ARG A 39 6.83 -8.03 -3.04
CA ARG A 39 5.79 -8.37 -4.01
C ARG A 39 5.59 -7.28 -5.07
N ALA A 40 5.57 -6.01 -4.66
CA ALA A 40 5.47 -4.90 -5.60
C ALA A 40 6.66 -4.86 -6.57
N HIS A 41 7.88 -5.14 -6.10
CA HIS A 41 9.06 -5.22 -6.96
C HIS A 41 8.97 -6.39 -7.95
N GLU A 42 8.56 -7.57 -7.51
CA GLU A 42 8.36 -8.73 -8.39
C GLU A 42 7.35 -8.43 -9.50
N LEU A 43 6.23 -7.78 -9.17
CA LEU A 43 5.22 -7.37 -10.16
C LEU A 43 5.79 -6.38 -11.18
N LEU A 44 6.65 -5.46 -10.76
CA LEU A 44 7.32 -4.52 -11.66
C LEU A 44 8.31 -5.22 -12.60
N ASP A 45 9.08 -6.18 -12.09
CA ASP A 45 10.01 -6.98 -12.88
C ASP A 45 9.25 -7.81 -13.93
N LEU A 46 8.20 -8.53 -13.51
CA LEU A 46 7.32 -9.29 -14.42
C LEU A 46 6.64 -8.39 -15.47
N ASN A 47 6.24 -7.18 -15.08
CA ASN A 47 5.68 -6.21 -16.02
C ASN A 47 6.70 -5.78 -17.07
N GLY A 48 7.95 -5.55 -16.65
CA GLY A 48 9.06 -5.20 -17.55
C GLY A 48 9.37 -6.31 -18.56
N GLU A 49 9.21 -7.57 -18.15
CA GLU A 49 9.39 -8.75 -19.00
C GLU A 49 8.15 -9.08 -19.87
N GLY A 50 7.03 -8.39 -19.67
CA GLY A 50 5.76 -8.71 -20.32
C GLY A 50 5.14 -10.04 -19.86
N ALA A 51 5.54 -10.52 -18.67
CA ALA A 51 5.19 -11.82 -18.12
C ALA A 51 4.03 -11.77 -17.11
N LEU A 52 3.43 -10.59 -16.87
CA LEU A 52 2.27 -10.47 -15.97
C LEU A 52 1.07 -11.26 -16.49
N SER A 53 0.54 -12.12 -15.64
CA SER A 53 -0.82 -12.63 -15.78
C SER A 53 -1.86 -11.52 -15.54
N GLU A 54 -3.12 -11.77 -15.91
CA GLU A 54 -4.21 -10.81 -15.68
C GLU A 54 -4.43 -10.55 -14.18
N ALA A 55 -4.37 -11.59 -13.36
CA ALA A 55 -4.51 -11.45 -11.91
C ALA A 55 -3.38 -10.60 -11.30
N GLU A 56 -2.14 -10.77 -11.79
CA GLU A 56 -1.00 -9.98 -11.32
C GLU A 56 -1.07 -8.53 -11.82
N ARG A 57 -1.65 -8.30 -13.00
CA ARG A 57 -1.94 -6.94 -13.49
C ARG A 57 -2.96 -6.25 -12.59
N GLU A 58 -4.02 -6.94 -12.18
CA GLU A 58 -4.99 -6.42 -11.23
C GLU A 58 -4.34 -6.12 -9.87
N GLU A 59 -3.51 -7.03 -9.36
CA GLU A 59 -2.76 -6.83 -8.13
C GLU A 59 -1.83 -5.60 -8.20
N MET A 60 -1.12 -5.43 -9.32
CA MET A 60 -0.27 -4.26 -9.55
C MET A 60 -1.08 -2.95 -9.56
N LEU A 61 -2.29 -2.96 -10.15
CA LEU A 61 -3.18 -1.80 -10.11
C LEU A 61 -3.65 -1.48 -8.69
N ASP A 62 -3.84 -2.49 -7.85
CA ASP A 62 -4.21 -2.29 -6.44
C ASP A 62 -3.08 -1.62 -5.64
N PHE A 63 -1.83 -2.00 -5.87
CA PHE A 63 -0.67 -1.30 -5.30
C PHE A 63 -0.65 0.19 -5.69
N VAL A 64 -0.88 0.50 -6.97
CA VAL A 64 -0.93 1.89 -7.47
C VAL A 64 -2.04 2.68 -6.78
N ARG A 65 -3.26 2.13 -6.72
CA ARG A 65 -4.41 2.78 -6.08
C ARG A 65 -4.15 3.08 -4.60
N VAL A 66 -3.55 2.13 -3.89
CA VAL A 66 -3.21 2.32 -2.48
C VAL A 66 -2.13 3.38 -2.30
N ASP A 67 -1.08 3.38 -3.12
CA ASP A 67 0.00 4.38 -3.02
C ASP A 67 -0.52 5.80 -3.23
N GLU A 68 -1.36 6.01 -4.25
CA GLU A 68 -2.00 7.30 -4.53
C GLU A 68 -2.86 7.77 -3.34
N MET A 69 -3.70 6.87 -2.82
CA MET A 69 -4.55 7.16 -1.66
C MET A 69 -3.71 7.52 -0.43
N MET A 70 -2.68 6.73 -0.12
CA MET A 70 -1.81 6.96 1.03
C MET A 70 -1.00 8.24 0.88
N SER A 71 -0.53 8.56 -0.33
CA SER A 71 0.15 9.83 -0.63
C SER A 71 -0.74 11.04 -0.34
N LEU A 72 -2.00 11.00 -0.76
CA LEU A 72 -2.99 12.04 -0.46
C LEU A 72 -3.29 12.12 1.05
N LEU A 73 -3.45 10.98 1.71
CA LEU A 73 -3.71 10.93 3.14
C LEU A 73 -2.54 11.54 3.95
N LYS A 74 -1.29 11.19 3.61
CA LYS A 74 -0.09 11.76 4.21
C LYS A 74 -0.02 13.27 4.03
N ALA A 75 -0.36 13.79 2.85
CA ALA A 75 -0.41 15.22 2.58
C ALA A 75 -1.45 15.93 3.47
N LYS A 76 -2.66 15.35 3.60
CA LYS A 76 -3.71 15.87 4.50
C LYS A 76 -3.29 15.85 5.96
N MET A 77 -2.59 14.80 6.42
CA MET A 77 -2.09 14.73 7.80
C MET A 77 -1.02 15.79 8.08
N LYS A 78 -0.09 16.03 7.14
CA LYS A 78 0.89 17.12 7.26
C LYS A 78 0.22 18.49 7.37
N LEU A 79 -0.83 18.73 6.57
CA LEU A 79 -1.62 19.96 6.66
C LEU A 79 -2.32 20.11 8.02
N LYS A 80 -2.92 19.02 8.53
CA LYS A 80 -3.57 19.01 9.85
C LYS A 80 -2.59 19.36 10.97
N LEU A 81 -1.38 18.81 10.95
CA LEU A 81 -0.36 19.09 11.96
C LEU A 81 0.13 20.54 11.92
N ARG A 82 0.29 21.13 10.72
CA ARG A 82 0.65 22.56 10.57
C ARG A 82 -0.40 23.46 11.22
N LYS A 83 -1.68 23.26 10.88
CA LYS A 83 -2.79 24.05 11.44
C LYS A 83 -2.95 23.92 12.95
N ALA A 84 -2.57 22.78 13.54
CA ALA A 84 -2.64 22.57 14.98
C ALA A 84 -1.48 23.22 15.75
N SER A 85 -0.47 23.72 15.04
CA SER A 85 0.70 24.39 15.61
C SER A 85 0.65 25.92 15.45
N GLU A 86 -0.41 26.43 14.81
CA GLU A 86 -0.77 27.86 14.68
C GLU A 86 -1.74 28.26 15.80
#